data_AF-A0A9J6ZB27-F1
#
_entry.id   AF-A0A9J6ZB27-F1
#
_cell.length_a   1.000
_cell.length_b   1.000
_cell.length_c   1.000
_cell.angle_alpha   90.00
_cell.angle_beta   90.00
_cell.angle_gamma   90.00
#
_symmetry.space_group_name_H-M   'P 1'
#
loop_
_entity.id
_entity.type
_entity.pdbx_description
1 polymer ?
#
loop_
_entity_poly.entity_id
_entity_poly.type
_entity_poly.pdbx_seq_one_letter_code
_entity_poly.pdbx_strand_id
1 'polypeptide(L)'
;MENQITVSYWYGKYGFVPFLFLIISLLFSILDSIYDFPTISYLFIVLLFIPLFILCLLHLNKKYTLILLQDEIMLSGERILKGEEIKKIELRYGNSIFIYMRHMNFLKKIVHLQVNVSDSELVNKILLEWSNQNNKSYKRIL
;
A
#
# COMPACT_ATOMS: atom_id res chain seq x y z
N MET A 1 5.60 26.72 2.47
CA MET A 1 6.61 25.64 2.58
C MET A 1 5.92 24.35 2.18
N GLU A 2 6.29 23.77 1.05
CA GLU A 2 5.79 22.46 0.63
C GLU A 2 6.48 21.41 1.50
N ASN A 3 5.75 20.84 2.45
CA ASN A 3 6.30 19.80 3.32
C ASN A 3 6.35 18.50 2.53
N GLN A 4 7.53 18.15 2.05
CA GLN A 4 7.81 16.93 1.30
C GLN A 4 8.20 15.81 2.26
N ILE A 5 7.33 14.83 2.47
CA ILE A 5 7.60 13.68 3.33
C ILE A 5 7.84 12.45 2.46
N THR A 6 8.90 11.68 2.73
CA THR A 6 9.11 10.41 2.03
C THR A 6 8.21 9.31 2.63
N VAL A 7 7.39 8.68 1.79
CA VAL A 7 6.50 7.56 2.11
C VAL A 7 6.75 6.38 1.16
N SER A 8 6.47 5.16 1.60
CA SER A 8 6.39 3.98 0.72
C SER A 8 5.01 3.34 0.85
N TYR A 9 4.57 2.62 -0.19
CA TYR A 9 3.40 1.75 -0.02
C TYR A 9 3.78 0.52 0.77
N TRP A 10 2.95 0.12 1.73
CA TRP A 10 3.20 -1.13 2.47
C TRP A 10 3.12 -2.38 1.59
N TYR A 11 2.16 -2.43 0.66
CA TYR A 11 1.96 -3.59 -0.22
C TYR A 11 2.37 -3.33 -1.67
N GLY A 12 2.80 -2.12 -2.04
CA GLY A 12 3.05 -1.76 -3.44
C GLY A 12 1.87 -2.08 -4.38
N LYS A 13 2.09 -1.98 -5.70
CA LYS A 13 1.09 -2.39 -6.71
C LYS A 13 0.96 -3.91 -6.84
N TYR A 14 1.97 -4.66 -6.40
CA TYR A 14 2.13 -6.10 -6.62
C TYR A 14 2.07 -6.93 -5.34
N GLY A 15 1.58 -6.38 -4.22
CA GLY A 15 1.53 -7.09 -2.93
C GLY A 15 0.71 -8.38 -2.91
N PHE A 16 -0.08 -8.65 -3.96
CA PHE A 16 -0.79 -9.91 -4.16
C PHE A 16 0.11 -11.04 -4.69
N VAL A 17 1.30 -10.75 -5.22
CA VAL A 17 2.18 -11.74 -5.86
C VAL A 17 2.64 -12.83 -4.88
N PRO A 18 3.05 -12.52 -3.63
CA PRO A 18 3.34 -13.57 -2.63
C PRO A 18 2.12 -14.44 -2.31
N PHE A 19 0.92 -13.85 -2.21
CA PHE A 19 -0.31 -14.61 -1.99
C PHE A 19 -0.63 -15.55 -3.15
N LEU A 20 -0.43 -15.08 -4.38
CA LEU A 20 -0.63 -15.90 -5.58
C LEU A 20 0.33 -17.11 -5.59
N PHE A 21 1.58 -16.90 -5.17
CA PHE A 21 2.57 -17.97 -5.05
C PHE A 21 2.16 -19.03 -4.03
N LEU A 22 1.60 -18.62 -2.89
CA LEU A 22 1.04 -19.52 -1.88
C LEU A 22 -0.14 -20.32 -2.44
N ILE A 23 -1.07 -19.67 -3.14
CA ILE A 23 -2.23 -20.34 -3.76
C ILE A 23 -1.77 -21.37 -4.79
N ILE A 24 -0.83 -21.02 -5.67
CA ILE A 24 -0.29 -21.94 -6.68
C ILE A 24 0.38 -23.14 -6.01
N SER A 25 1.16 -22.91 -4.95
CA SER A 25 1.85 -23.99 -4.22
C SER A 25 0.88 -24.91 -3.51
N LEU A 26 -0.18 -24.36 -2.90
CA LEU A 26 -1.26 -25.14 -2.31
C LEU A 26 -1.99 -25.98 -3.36
N LEU A 27 -2.33 -25.37 -4.51
CA LEU A 27 -3.01 -26.05 -5.60
C LEU A 27 -2.15 -27.20 -6.16
N PHE A 28 -0.85 -26.97 -6.32
CA PHE A 28 0.08 -28.02 -6.72
C PHE A 28 0.11 -29.16 -5.71
N SER A 29 0.23 -28.87 -4.41
CA SER A 29 0.24 -29.92 -3.37
C SER A 29 -1.04 -30.77 -3.39
N ILE A 30 -2.21 -30.15 -3.61
CA ILE A 30 -3.48 -30.89 -3.73
C ILE A 30 -3.46 -31.77 -4.98
N LEU A 31 -3.09 -31.21 -6.13
CA LEU A 31 -3.06 -31.95 -7.40
C LEU A 31 -2.03 -33.09 -7.38
N ASP A 32 -0.87 -32.87 -6.78
CA ASP A 32 0.16 -33.88 -6.59
C ASP A 32 -0.36 -35.05 -5.75
N SER A 33 -1.04 -34.75 -4.62
CA SER A 33 -1.60 -35.79 -3.74
C SER A 33 -2.72 -36.63 -4.36
N ILE A 34 -3.43 -36.11 -5.36
CA ILE A 34 -4.57 -36.79 -5.99
C ILE A 34 -4.18 -37.45 -7.31
N TYR A 35 -3.28 -36.83 -8.08
CA TYR A 35 -3.02 -37.15 -9.48
C TYR A 35 -1.54 -37.44 -9.79
N ASP A 36 -0.65 -37.44 -8.78
CA ASP A 36 0.79 -37.70 -8.92
C ASP A 36 1.42 -36.73 -9.95
N PHE A 37 1.26 -35.44 -9.67
CA PHE A 37 1.49 -34.37 -10.63
C PHE A 37 2.99 -34.09 -10.74
N PRO A 38 3.58 -34.10 -11.94
CA PRO A 38 5.03 -34.03 -12.08
C PRO A 38 5.61 -32.74 -11.52
N THR A 39 6.60 -32.87 -10.62
CA THR A 39 7.30 -31.75 -9.97
C THR A 39 7.95 -30.79 -10.98
N ILE A 40 8.35 -31.30 -12.14
CA ILE A 40 8.90 -30.50 -13.24
C ILE A 40 7.88 -29.43 -13.70
N SER A 41 6.59 -29.77 -13.78
CA SER A 41 5.54 -28.82 -14.17
C SER A 41 5.40 -27.67 -13.15
N TYR A 42 5.54 -27.96 -11.86
CA TYR A 42 5.54 -26.93 -10.82
C TYR A 42 6.75 -26.00 -10.95
N LEU A 43 7.94 -26.55 -11.21
CA LEU A 43 9.17 -25.78 -11.42
C LEU A 43 9.04 -24.78 -12.57
N PHE A 44 8.41 -25.19 -13.69
CA PHE A 44 8.12 -24.28 -14.81
C PHE A 44 7.18 -23.15 -14.41
N ILE A 45 6.13 -23.44 -13.65
CA ILE A 45 5.19 -22.42 -13.14
C ILE A 45 5.95 -21.45 -12.23
N VAL A 46 6.71 -21.94 -11.26
CA VAL A 46 7.51 -21.10 -10.35
C VAL A 46 8.46 -20.18 -11.12
N LEU A 47 9.18 -20.71 -12.11
CA LEU A 47 10.09 -19.94 -12.96
C LEU A 47 9.38 -18.79 -13.70
N LEU A 48 8.17 -19.02 -14.21
CA LEU A 48 7.36 -17.98 -14.86
C LEU A 48 6.94 -16.86 -13.89
N PHE A 49 6.85 -17.14 -12.59
CA PHE A 49 6.49 -16.15 -11.57
C PHE A 49 7.68 -15.36 -11.02
N ILE A 50 8.93 -15.80 -11.23
CA ILE A 50 10.14 -15.11 -10.74
C ILE A 50 10.20 -13.65 -11.23
N PRO A 51 9.97 -13.32 -12.53
CA PRO A 51 10.01 -11.94 -12.99
C PRO A 51 8.99 -11.03 -12.27
N LEU A 52 7.78 -11.56 -12.02
CA LEU A 52 6.74 -10.87 -11.25
C LEU A 52 7.15 -10.64 -9.80
N PHE A 53 7.81 -11.63 -9.18
CA PHE A 53 8.33 -11.51 -7.83
C PHE A 53 9.43 -10.44 -7.74
N ILE A 54 10.35 -10.40 -8.71
CA ILE A 54 11.39 -9.35 -8.80
C ILE A 54 10.74 -7.97 -8.95
N LEU A 55 9.76 -7.82 -9.85
CA LEU A 55 9.03 -6.56 -10.02
C LEU A 55 8.30 -6.14 -8.73
N CYS A 56 7.74 -7.11 -7.99
CA CYS A 56 7.13 -6.86 -6.69
C CYS A 56 8.14 -6.30 -5.68
N LEU A 57 9.31 -6.94 -5.55
CA LEU A 57 10.38 -6.49 -4.65
C LEU A 57 10.88 -5.09 -5.01
N LEU A 58 11.09 -4.81 -6.31
CA LEU A 58 11.48 -3.49 -6.78
C LEU A 58 10.44 -2.42 -6.43
N HIS A 59 9.15 -2.77 -6.53
CA HIS A 59 8.06 -1.84 -6.22
C HIS A 59 7.90 -1.59 -4.71
N LEU A 60 8.16 -2.57 -3.86
CA LEU A 60 8.12 -2.40 -2.40
C LEU A 60 9.21 -1.42 -1.91
N ASN A 61 10.35 -1.39 -2.60
CA ASN A 61 11.46 -0.50 -2.28
C ASN A 61 11.31 0.92 -2.87
N LYS A 62 10.24 1.18 -3.64
CA LYS A 62 9.99 2.53 -4.16
C LYS A 62 9.58 3.46 -3.04
N LYS A 63 10.30 4.58 -2.97
CA LYS A 63 10.00 5.71 -2.11
C LYS A 63 9.31 6.79 -2.94
N TYR A 64 8.27 7.36 -2.37
CA TYR A 64 7.45 8.41 -2.96
C TYR A 64 7.51 9.63 -2.05
N THR A 65 7.29 10.81 -2.61
CA THR A 65 7.17 12.03 -1.81
C THR A 65 5.69 12.35 -1.63
N LEU A 66 5.19 12.29 -0.41
CA LEU A 66 3.89 12.80 -0.03
C LEU A 66 3.93 14.33 -0.04
N ILE A 67 3.10 14.92 -0.87
CA ILE A 67 2.89 16.36 -1.01
C ILE A 67 1.45 16.64 -0.64
N LEU A 68 1.25 17.48 0.37
CA LEU A 68 -0.07 17.88 0.84
C LEU A 68 -0.39 19.27 0.25
N LEU A 69 -1.33 19.28 -0.68
CA LEU A 69 -1.88 20.49 -1.30
C LEU A 69 -3.15 20.91 -0.55
N GLN A 70 -3.66 22.11 -0.81
CA GLN A 70 -4.81 22.68 -0.08
C GLN A 70 -6.00 21.71 -0.01
N ASP A 71 -6.39 21.14 -1.16
CA ASP A 71 -7.57 20.25 -1.27
C ASP A 71 -7.21 18.81 -1.64
N GLU A 72 -5.93 18.47 -1.77
CA GLU A 72 -5.47 17.19 -2.33
C GLU A 72 -4.26 16.64 -1.59
N ILE A 73 -4.16 15.31 -1.57
CA ILE A 73 -2.96 14.59 -1.14
C ILE A 73 -2.33 13.99 -2.40
N MET A 74 -1.19 14.54 -2.83
CA MET A 74 -0.44 14.04 -3.97
C MET A 74 0.69 13.13 -3.50
N LEU A 75 0.82 11.96 -4.14
CA LEU A 75 2.04 11.16 -4.08
C LEU A 75 2.87 11.50 -5.32
N SER A 76 3.97 12.23 -5.15
CA SER A 76 4.86 12.63 -6.25
C SER A 76 5.34 11.42 -7.03
N GLY A 77 5.16 11.45 -8.35
CA GLY A 77 5.45 10.33 -9.26
C GLY A 77 4.33 9.28 -9.34
N GLU A 78 3.18 9.50 -8.69
CA GLU A 78 2.07 8.57 -8.71
C GLU A 78 0.69 9.27 -8.60
N ARG A 79 -0.30 8.59 -7.99
CA ARG A 79 -1.70 9.01 -7.99
C ARG A 79 -1.94 10.25 -7.10
N ILE A 80 -2.73 11.19 -7.62
CA ILE A 80 -3.33 12.29 -6.84
C ILE A 80 -4.57 11.74 -6.13
N LEU A 81 -4.66 11.97 -4.82
CA LEU A 81 -5.83 11.63 -4.00
C LEU A 81 -6.61 12.92 -3.74
N LYS A 82 -7.79 13.03 -4.36
CA LYS A 82 -8.67 14.20 -4.18
C LYS A 82 -9.23 14.21 -2.76
N GLY A 83 -9.19 15.37 -2.09
CA GLY A 83 -9.68 15.53 -0.73
C GLY A 83 -11.15 15.16 -0.55
N GLU A 84 -12.00 15.38 -1.56
CA GLU A 84 -13.42 14.98 -1.57
C GLU A 84 -13.61 13.47 -1.35
N GLU A 85 -12.72 12.65 -1.92
CA GLU A 85 -12.78 11.19 -1.81
C GLU A 85 -12.33 10.72 -0.42
N ILE A 86 -11.51 11.51 0.27
CA ILE A 86 -10.94 11.17 1.58
C ILE A 86 -11.99 11.36 2.66
N LYS A 87 -12.32 10.28 3.37
CA LYS A 87 -13.25 10.27 4.49
C LYS A 87 -12.54 10.40 5.83
N LYS A 88 -11.42 9.68 5.97
CA LYS A 88 -10.69 9.55 7.24
C LYS A 88 -9.22 9.27 6.97
N ILE A 89 -8.36 9.79 7.83
CA ILE A 89 -6.94 9.45 7.90
C ILE A 89 -6.65 8.91 9.29
N GLU A 90 -5.92 7.80 9.36
CA GLU A 90 -5.42 7.24 10.62
C GLU A 90 -3.91 7.08 10.55
N LEU A 91 -3.22 7.46 11.63
CA LEU A 91 -1.81 7.12 11.84
C LEU A 91 -1.76 6.04 12.93
N ARG A 92 -1.26 4.85 12.59
CA ARG A 92 -1.13 3.70 13.49
C ARG A 92 0.34 3.36 13.73
N TYR A 93 0.65 2.87 14.93
CA TYR A 93 1.97 2.33 15.30
C TYR A 93 3.12 3.32 15.03
N GLY A 94 2.83 4.61 15.07
CA GLY A 94 3.79 5.70 14.83
C GLY A 94 4.19 5.90 13.37
N ASN A 95 4.13 4.90 12.48
CA ASN A 95 4.70 5.03 11.13
C ASN A 95 3.80 4.53 9.98
N SER A 96 2.59 4.07 10.26
CA SER A 96 1.66 3.57 9.24
C SER A 96 0.49 4.54 9.04
N ILE A 97 0.37 5.13 7.86
CA ILE A 97 -0.73 6.03 7.49
C ILE A 97 -1.77 5.24 6.69
N PHE A 98 -3.02 5.24 7.17
CA PHE A 98 -4.18 4.68 6.48
C PHE A 98 -5.09 5.80 6.02
N ILE A 99 -5.25 5.93 4.70
CA ILE A 99 -6.15 6.90 4.09
C ILE A 99 -7.37 6.14 3.59
N TYR A 100 -8.52 6.40 4.21
CA TYR A 100 -9.80 5.78 3.88
C TYR A 100 -10.55 6.66 2.88
N MET A 101 -10.74 6.11 1.68
CA MET A 101 -11.39 6.79 0.57
C MET A 101 -12.74 6.16 0.25
N ARG A 102 -13.69 6.98 -0.18
CA ARG A 102 -14.89 6.50 -0.89
C ARG A 102 -14.47 6.10 -2.31
N HIS A 103 -14.79 4.88 -2.72
CA HIS A 103 -14.51 4.41 -4.07
C HIS A 103 -15.76 3.76 -4.65
N MET A 104 -16.51 4.51 -5.45
CA MET A 104 -17.89 4.17 -5.84
C MET A 104 -18.78 4.02 -4.58
N ASN A 105 -20.09 4.17 -4.71
CA ASN A 105 -21.02 4.34 -3.57
C ASN A 105 -20.99 3.24 -2.47
N PHE A 106 -20.27 2.13 -2.67
CA PHE A 106 -20.22 0.99 -1.76
C PHE A 106 -18.81 0.54 -1.31
N LEU A 107 -17.76 0.73 -2.11
CA LEU A 107 -16.44 0.17 -1.81
C LEU A 107 -15.55 1.20 -1.10
N LYS A 108 -14.97 0.80 0.04
CA LYS A 108 -13.94 1.59 0.72
C LYS A 108 -12.60 1.22 0.13
N LYS A 109 -11.92 2.18 -0.50
CA LYS A 109 -10.51 2.02 -0.86
C LYS A 109 -9.66 2.49 0.32
N ILE A 110 -8.68 1.68 0.71
CA ILE A 110 -7.74 2.02 1.78
C ILE A 110 -6.37 2.14 1.13
N VAL A 111 -5.76 3.31 1.24
CA VAL A 111 -4.38 3.53 0.86
C VAL A 111 -3.53 3.42 2.11
N HIS A 112 -2.60 2.45 2.12
CA HIS A 112 -1.69 2.21 3.23
C HIS A 112 -0.29 2.67 2.85
N LEU A 113 0.18 3.69 3.53
CA LEU A 113 1.52 4.26 3.37
C LEU A 113 2.33 4.03 4.65
N GLN A 114 3.64 3.92 4.47
CA GLN A 114 4.60 3.77 5.55
C GLN A 114 5.58 4.94 5.47
N VAL A 115 5.83 5.56 6.62
CA VAL A 115 6.83 6.62 6.79
C VAL A 115 8.02 6.11 7.60
N ASN A 116 9.15 6.81 7.50
CA ASN A 116 10.24 6.54 8.42
C ASN A 116 9.83 6.92 9.84
N VAL A 117 10.29 6.12 10.81
CA VAL A 117 10.00 6.35 12.23
C VAL A 117 10.51 7.73 12.69
N SER A 118 11.66 8.17 12.16
CA SER A 118 12.23 9.51 12.42
C SER A 118 11.27 10.66 12.07
N ASP A 119 10.42 10.44 11.06
CA ASP A 119 9.56 11.49 10.49
C ASP A 119 8.11 11.39 11.03
N SER A 120 7.83 10.41 11.90
CA SER A 120 6.50 10.11 12.45
C SER A 120 5.80 11.30 13.12
N GLU A 121 6.50 12.03 13.98
CA GLU A 121 5.91 13.18 14.69
C GLU A 121 5.66 14.36 13.76
N LEU A 122 6.55 14.58 12.79
CA LEU A 122 6.36 15.59 11.74
C LEU A 122 5.12 15.26 10.90
N VAL A 123 4.99 14.00 10.48
CA VAL A 123 3.84 13.47 9.73
C VAL A 123 2.54 13.64 10.51
N ASN A 124 2.55 13.29 11.80
CA ASN A 124 1.39 13.45 12.68
C ASN A 124 0.92 14.91 12.70
N LYS A 125 1.85 15.85 12.92
CA LYS A 125 1.53 17.28 12.94
C LYS A 125 0.94 17.76 11.62
N ILE A 126 1.57 17.42 10.49
CA ILE A 126 1.15 17.91 9.18
C ILE A 126 -0.20 17.29 8.76
N LEU A 127 -0.41 15.99 8.98
CA LEU A 127 -1.69 15.35 8.66
C LEU A 127 -2.83 15.87 9.52
N LEU A 128 -2.57 16.17 10.80
CA LEU A 128 -3.55 16.79 11.70
C LEU A 128 -3.92 18.19 11.21
N GLU A 129 -2.95 19.02 10.87
CA GLU A 129 -3.18 20.37 10.34
C GLU A 129 -4.00 20.33 9.04
N TRP A 130 -3.61 19.48 8.09
CA TRP A 130 -4.33 19.31 6.83
C TRP A 130 -5.77 18.82 7.04
N SER A 131 -5.96 17.85 7.93
CA SER A 131 -7.27 17.30 8.25
C SER A 131 -8.19 18.34 8.88
N ASN A 132 -7.66 19.22 9.74
CA ASN A 132 -8.42 20.31 10.35
C ASN A 132 -8.83 21.35 9.31
N GLN A 133 -7.93 21.71 8.39
CA GLN A 133 -8.23 22.65 7.29
C GLN A 133 -9.32 22.11 6.36
N ASN A 134 -9.32 20.80 6.10
CA ASN A 134 -10.23 20.14 5.17
C ASN A 134 -11.48 19.51 5.83
N ASN A 135 -11.69 19.76 7.13
CA ASN A 135 -12.76 19.18 7.94
C ASN A 135 -12.89 17.64 7.79
N LYS A 136 -11.75 16.95 7.80
CA LYS A 136 -11.66 15.49 7.70
C LYS A 136 -11.46 14.86 9.08
N SER A 137 -11.87 13.60 9.22
CA SER A 137 -11.62 12.84 10.45
C SER A 137 -10.17 12.37 10.50
N TYR A 138 -9.45 12.77 11.54
CA TYR A 138 -8.10 12.31 11.85
C TYR A 138 -8.08 11.52 13.17
N LYS A 139 -7.33 10.42 13.23
CA LYS A 139 -7.08 9.69 14.48
C LYS A 139 -5.66 9.14 14.54
N ARG A 140 -4.96 9.42 15.63
CA ARG A 140 -3.71 8.74 16.00
C ARG A 140 -4.02 7.54 16.89
N ILE A 141 -3.47 6.38 16.55
CA ILE A 141 -3.54 5.15 17.33
C ILE A 141 -2.09 4.81 17.69
N LEU A 142 -1.79 4.94 18.98
CA LEU A 142 -0.49 4.61 19.57
C LEU A 142 -0.33 3.10 19.66
#